data_AF-A0A7K3EEJ0-F1
#
_entry.id   AF-A0A7K3EEJ0-F1
#
_cell.length_a   1.000
_cell.length_b   1.000
_cell.length_c   1.000
_cell.angle_alpha   90.00
_cell.angle_beta   90.00
_cell.angle_gamma   90.00
#
_symmetry.space_group_name_H-M   'P 1'
#
loop_
_entity.id
_entity.type
_entity.pdbx_description
1 polymer ?
#
loop_
_entity_poly.entity_id
_entity_poly.type
_entity_poly.pdbx_seq_one_letter_code
_entity_poly.pdbx_strand_id
1 'polypeptide(L)'
;MEIVFWSSALVVALAALAGRQVLLYPVRWGDRRHAYHPDHADARRELREARLLRRTRERQIRRRIGKVRSAATGVAREGERQVQALRAKRAELQRDTPGEERYRLGDLVLYEHALHFLVRAPQEQRAPERVRRALPLGGVKVRVVATGDGVSLSVTWPQGKDSVAYPRADRKDVESLARQISAAVLRETEYRAQRQRQSADIGAEVRKIRKETAERKAEKERERDRLIDSLRPDRAKARKDWEAACSVWARRTGCRPRWVWRW
;
A
#
# COMPACT_ATOMS: atom_id res chain seq x y z
N MET A 1 53.44 -10.55 25.03
CA MET A 1 52.24 -11.37 24.73
C MET A 1 51.71 -11.17 23.31
N GLU A 2 51.91 -10.03 22.66
CA GLU A 2 51.37 -9.76 21.31
C GLU A 2 51.93 -10.67 20.19
N ILE A 3 53.21 -11.03 20.23
CA ILE A 3 53.85 -11.88 19.19
C ILE A 3 53.20 -13.27 19.10
N VAL A 4 52.76 -13.83 20.24
CA VAL A 4 52.09 -15.14 20.29
C VAL A 4 50.69 -15.07 19.66
N PHE A 5 49.96 -13.97 19.85
CA PHE A 5 48.65 -13.75 19.22
C PHE A 5 48.73 -13.57 17.70
N TRP A 6 49.73 -12.84 17.20
CA TRP A 6 49.92 -12.69 15.75
C TRP A 6 50.33 -14.00 15.08
N SER A 7 51.17 -14.80 15.73
CA SER A 7 51.58 -16.11 15.23
C SER A 7 50.42 -17.11 15.15
N SER A 8 49.54 -17.15 16.15
CA SER A 8 48.38 -18.05 16.15
C SER A 8 47.32 -17.63 15.13
N ALA A 9 47.05 -16.34 15.00
CA ALA A 9 46.14 -15.81 13.97
C ALA A 9 46.62 -16.15 12.55
N LEU A 10 47.93 -16.04 12.29
CA LEU A 10 48.52 -16.42 11.01
C LEU A 10 48.34 -17.91 10.70
N VAL A 11 48.60 -18.79 11.69
CA VAL A 11 48.42 -20.24 11.54
C VAL A 11 46.96 -20.59 11.25
N VAL A 12 46.00 -19.97 11.95
CA VAL A 12 44.56 -20.17 11.70
C VAL A 12 44.17 -19.69 10.30
N ALA A 13 44.68 -18.53 9.87
CA ALA A 13 44.40 -18.02 8.52
C ALA A 13 44.96 -18.94 7.43
N LEU A 14 46.19 -19.44 7.58
CA LEU A 14 46.82 -20.38 6.66
C LEU A 14 46.08 -21.73 6.64
N ALA A 15 45.66 -22.25 7.79
CA ALA A 15 44.85 -23.46 7.88
C ALA A 15 43.48 -23.29 7.20
N ALA A 16 42.84 -22.14 7.37
CA ALA A 16 41.59 -21.80 6.70
C ALA A 16 41.74 -21.70 5.18
N LEU A 17 42.83 -21.08 4.70
CA LEU A 17 43.14 -21.00 3.26
C LEU A 17 43.46 -22.39 2.67
N ALA A 18 44.26 -23.19 3.36
CA ALA A 18 44.58 -24.56 2.95
C ALA A 18 43.34 -25.46 2.92
N GLY A 19 42.48 -25.34 3.95
CA GLY A 19 41.18 -26.00 3.99
C GLY A 19 40.30 -25.57 2.82
N ARG A 20 40.18 -24.26 2.57
CA ARG A 20 39.45 -23.72 1.41
C ARG A 20 39.97 -24.28 0.08
N GLN A 21 41.28 -24.39 -0.08
CA GLN A 21 41.89 -24.93 -1.30
C GLN A 21 41.47 -26.38 -1.55
N VAL A 22 41.53 -27.24 -0.53
CA VAL A 22 41.10 -28.66 -0.63
C VAL A 22 39.59 -28.77 -0.88
N LEU A 23 38.79 -27.88 -0.31
CA LEU A 23 37.35 -27.84 -0.54
C LEU A 23 37.00 -27.44 -1.98
N LEU A 24 37.75 -26.50 -2.56
CA LEU A 24 37.57 -26.07 -3.95
C LEU A 24 38.16 -27.06 -4.96
N TYR A 25 39.17 -27.83 -4.56
CA TYR A 25 39.93 -28.76 -5.39
C TYR A 25 40.06 -30.10 -4.67
N PRO A 26 38.98 -30.89 -4.57
CA PRO A 26 39.00 -32.14 -3.82
C PRO A 26 39.91 -33.16 -4.49
N VAL A 27 40.72 -33.84 -3.69
CA VAL A 27 41.75 -34.80 -4.11
C VAL A 27 41.84 -35.92 -3.07
N ARG A 28 42.34 -37.09 -3.48
CA ARG A 28 42.69 -38.16 -2.53
C ARG A 28 43.90 -37.73 -1.69
N TRP A 29 44.06 -38.32 -0.50
CA TRP A 29 45.11 -37.92 0.44
C TRP A 29 46.53 -38.06 -0.14
N GLY A 30 46.76 -39.08 -0.99
CA GLY A 30 48.03 -39.28 -1.70
C GLY A 30 48.28 -38.34 -2.89
N ASP A 31 47.26 -37.62 -3.37
CA ASP A 31 47.31 -36.81 -4.61
C ASP A 31 47.25 -35.30 -4.35
N ARG A 32 47.59 -34.86 -3.14
CA ARG A 32 47.53 -33.44 -2.69
C ARG A 32 48.29 -32.47 -3.60
N ARG A 33 49.29 -32.95 -4.34
CA ARG A 33 49.99 -32.15 -5.37
C ARG A 33 49.02 -31.49 -6.35
N HIS A 34 47.91 -32.13 -6.73
CA HIS A 34 46.92 -31.55 -7.64
C HIS A 34 46.21 -30.32 -7.05
N ALA A 35 46.07 -30.23 -5.72
CA ALA A 35 45.45 -29.10 -5.05
C ALA A 35 46.40 -27.91 -4.86
N TYR A 36 47.71 -28.14 -4.71
CA TYR A 36 48.67 -27.09 -4.30
C TYR A 36 49.82 -26.84 -5.29
N HIS A 37 50.29 -27.86 -5.99
CA HIS A 37 51.51 -27.77 -6.81
C HIS A 37 51.30 -26.91 -8.07
N PRO A 38 52.27 -26.08 -8.48
CA PRO A 38 52.17 -25.22 -9.66
C PRO A 38 51.92 -25.98 -10.97
N ASP A 39 52.47 -27.18 -11.13
CA ASP A 39 52.29 -28.00 -12.35
C ASP A 39 50.82 -28.35 -12.66
N HIS A 40 49.93 -28.25 -11.67
CA HIS A 40 48.51 -28.49 -11.84
C HIS A 40 47.67 -27.19 -11.79
N ALA A 41 48.32 -26.02 -11.89
CA ALA A 41 47.66 -24.73 -11.85
C ALA A 41 46.62 -24.56 -12.97
N ASP A 42 46.91 -25.03 -14.18
CA ASP A 42 45.99 -24.93 -15.31
C ASP A 42 44.72 -25.76 -15.10
N ALA A 43 44.85 -27.00 -14.59
CA ALA A 43 43.70 -27.83 -14.23
C ALA A 43 42.82 -27.16 -13.15
N ARG A 44 43.43 -26.48 -12.18
CA ARG A 44 42.72 -25.71 -11.15
C ARG A 44 42.06 -24.46 -11.73
N ARG A 45 42.71 -23.82 -12.71
CA ARG A 45 42.20 -22.63 -13.41
C ARG A 45 40.98 -22.97 -14.25
N GLU A 46 41.02 -24.03 -15.05
CA GLU A 46 39.88 -24.53 -15.84
C GLU A 46 38.64 -24.77 -14.97
N LEU A 47 38.81 -25.49 -13.86
CA LEU A 47 37.71 -25.78 -12.92
C LEU A 47 37.19 -24.49 -12.26
N ARG A 48 38.07 -23.55 -11.92
CA ARG A 48 37.70 -22.25 -11.34
C ARG A 48 36.92 -21.42 -12.35
N GLU A 49 37.36 -21.35 -13.60
CA GLU A 49 36.70 -20.61 -14.67
C GLU A 49 35.30 -21.18 -14.95
N ALA A 50 35.16 -22.50 -15.06
CA ALA A 50 33.86 -23.15 -15.20
C ALA A 50 32.92 -22.85 -14.01
N ARG A 51 33.45 -22.85 -12.78
CA ARG A 51 32.70 -22.49 -11.56
C ARG A 51 32.24 -21.03 -11.60
N LEU A 52 33.13 -20.11 -11.94
CA LEU A 52 32.85 -18.67 -12.01
C LEU A 52 31.84 -18.37 -13.11
N LEU A 53 32.01 -18.95 -14.31
CA LEU A 53 31.10 -18.79 -15.42
C LEU A 53 29.68 -19.23 -15.03
N ARG A 54 29.54 -20.41 -14.42
CA ARG A 54 28.24 -20.88 -13.92
C ARG A 54 27.65 -19.94 -12.88
N ARG A 55 28.41 -19.53 -11.86
CA ARG A 55 27.93 -18.59 -10.82
C ARG A 55 27.48 -17.26 -11.42
N THR A 56 28.25 -16.71 -12.36
CA THR A 56 27.93 -15.46 -13.04
C THR A 56 26.66 -15.58 -13.87
N ARG A 57 26.50 -16.65 -14.64
CA ARG A 57 25.28 -16.92 -15.41
C ARG A 57 24.06 -17.09 -14.52
N GLU A 58 24.15 -17.89 -13.45
CA GLU A 58 23.05 -18.05 -12.48
C GLU A 58 22.67 -16.71 -11.83
N ARG A 59 23.65 -15.87 -11.45
CA ARG A 59 23.39 -14.54 -10.89
C ARG A 59 22.71 -13.62 -11.92
N GLN A 60 23.18 -13.60 -13.17
CA GLN A 60 22.57 -12.81 -14.24
C GLN A 60 21.12 -13.23 -14.50
N ILE A 61 20.85 -14.54 -14.60
CA ILE A 61 19.50 -15.09 -14.77
C ILE A 61 18.59 -14.67 -13.61
N ARG A 62 19.04 -14.84 -12.36
CA ARG A 62 18.26 -14.43 -11.18
C ARG A 62 17.98 -12.93 -11.17
N ARG A 63 18.96 -12.10 -11.54
CA ARG A 63 18.77 -10.64 -11.65
C ARG A 63 17.74 -10.29 -12.71
N ARG A 64 17.78 -10.91 -13.89
CA ARG A 64 16.81 -10.67 -14.97
C ARG A 64 15.39 -11.07 -14.54
N ILE A 65 15.22 -12.27 -13.98
CA ILE A 65 13.91 -12.72 -13.44
C ILE A 65 13.44 -11.81 -12.31
N GLY A 66 14.36 -11.40 -11.42
CA GLY A 66 14.08 -10.50 -10.31
C GLY A 66 13.55 -9.14 -10.78
N LYS A 67 14.13 -8.56 -11.85
CA LYS A 67 13.67 -7.29 -12.43
C LYS A 67 12.22 -7.38 -12.94
N VAL A 68 11.87 -8.43 -13.69
CA VAL A 68 10.50 -8.61 -14.18
C VAL A 68 9.52 -8.83 -13.03
N ARG A 69 9.92 -9.63 -12.02
CA ARG A 69 9.11 -9.82 -10.81
C ARG A 69 8.88 -8.49 -10.07
N SER A 70 9.92 -7.67 -9.90
CA SER A 70 9.78 -6.36 -9.27
C SER A 70 8.86 -5.43 -10.05
N ALA A 71 8.91 -5.48 -11.38
CA ALA A 71 8.00 -4.71 -12.24
C ALA A 71 6.54 -5.12 -12.03
N ALA A 72 6.24 -6.43 -12.01
CA ALA A 72 4.90 -6.94 -11.73
C ALA A 72 4.38 -6.50 -10.35
N THR A 73 5.24 -6.53 -9.31
CA THR A 73 4.88 -6.02 -7.98
C THR A 73 4.70 -4.50 -7.96
N GLY A 74 5.45 -3.76 -8.80
CA GLY A 74 5.30 -2.32 -8.96
C GLY A 74 3.92 -1.95 -9.47
N VAL A 75 3.47 -2.61 -10.55
CA VAL A 75 2.12 -2.44 -11.13
C VAL A 75 1.03 -2.69 -10.08
N ALA A 76 1.15 -3.77 -9.30
CA ALA A 76 0.17 -4.07 -8.26
C ALA A 76 0.12 -3.02 -7.15
N ARG A 77 1.29 -2.52 -6.72
CA ARG A 77 1.38 -1.46 -5.69
C ARG A 77 0.84 -0.13 -6.18
N GLU A 78 1.11 0.22 -7.43
CA GLU A 78 0.60 1.45 -8.05
C GLU A 78 -0.93 1.43 -8.12
N GLY A 79 -1.52 0.35 -8.64
CA GLY A 79 -2.97 0.19 -8.70
C GLY A 79 -3.63 0.21 -7.31
N GLU A 80 -3.04 -0.45 -6.32
CA GLU A 80 -3.56 -0.41 -4.94
C GLU A 80 -3.51 1.01 -4.35
N ARG A 81 -2.42 1.77 -4.57
CA ARG A 81 -2.33 3.16 -4.11
C ARG A 81 -3.43 4.03 -4.72
N GLN A 82 -3.67 3.91 -6.02
CA GLN A 82 -4.72 4.65 -6.70
C GLN A 82 -6.11 4.27 -6.17
N VAL A 83 -6.37 2.97 -5.97
CA VAL A 83 -7.62 2.49 -5.37
C VAL A 83 -7.81 3.02 -3.95
N GLN A 84 -6.75 3.06 -3.14
CA GLN A 84 -6.81 3.59 -1.77
C GLN A 84 -7.07 5.10 -1.75
N ALA A 85 -6.43 5.88 -2.63
CA ALA A 85 -6.71 7.31 -2.76
C ALA A 85 -8.18 7.58 -3.15
N LEU A 86 -8.71 6.81 -4.10
CA LEU A 86 -10.11 6.90 -4.50
C LEU A 86 -11.07 6.48 -3.38
N ARG A 87 -10.72 5.45 -2.60
CA ARG A 87 -11.50 5.03 -1.42
C ARG A 87 -11.50 6.09 -0.33
N ALA A 88 -10.38 6.74 -0.08
CA ALA A 88 -10.29 7.86 0.85
C ALA A 88 -11.20 9.01 0.41
N LYS A 89 -11.13 9.40 -0.87
CA LYS A 89 -12.02 10.42 -1.45
C LYS A 89 -13.51 10.04 -1.32
N ARG A 90 -13.85 8.76 -1.56
CA ARG A 90 -15.22 8.27 -1.37
C ARG A 90 -15.66 8.33 0.09
N ALA A 91 -14.78 7.96 1.03
CA ALA A 91 -15.06 8.03 2.45
C ALA A 91 -15.27 9.48 2.91
N GLU A 92 -14.50 10.43 2.37
CA GLU A 92 -14.70 11.86 2.63
C GLU A 92 -16.06 12.35 2.13
N LEU A 93 -16.47 11.96 0.92
CA LEU A 93 -17.82 12.29 0.40
C LEU A 93 -18.94 11.74 1.29
N GLN A 94 -18.71 10.61 1.96
CA GLN A 94 -19.67 9.97 2.86
C GLN A 94 -19.68 10.53 4.28
N ARG A 95 -18.76 11.44 4.64
CA ARG A 95 -18.81 12.08 5.95
C ARG A 95 -19.97 13.06 6.00
N ASP A 96 -20.76 12.93 7.05
CA ASP A 96 -21.82 13.89 7.37
C ASP A 96 -21.25 14.96 8.30
N THR A 97 -20.81 16.07 7.70
CA THR A 97 -20.39 17.26 8.42
C THR A 97 -21.45 18.35 8.29
N PRO A 98 -21.75 19.12 9.35
CA PRO A 98 -22.78 20.17 9.32
C PRO A 98 -22.43 21.31 8.35
N GLY A 99 -21.14 21.56 8.09
CA GLY A 99 -20.66 22.65 7.24
C GLY A 99 -20.60 23.98 7.99
N GLU A 100 -20.57 25.09 7.24
CA GLU A 100 -20.53 26.44 7.81
C GLU A 100 -21.87 26.88 8.41
N GLU A 101 -21.83 27.73 9.44
CA GLU A 101 -23.03 28.38 9.97
C GLU A 101 -23.52 29.41 8.96
N ARG A 102 -24.78 29.29 8.55
CA ARG A 102 -25.41 30.19 7.57
C ARG A 102 -26.32 31.21 8.22
N TYR A 103 -27.02 30.81 9.27
CA TYR A 103 -27.97 31.68 9.95
C TYR A 103 -28.24 31.21 11.37
N ARG A 104 -28.55 32.16 12.27
CA ARG A 104 -28.88 31.89 13.66
C ARG A 104 -30.03 32.76 14.14
N LEU A 105 -31.01 32.14 14.79
CA LEU A 105 -32.11 32.82 15.46
C LEU A 105 -32.39 32.15 16.81
N GLY A 106 -31.98 32.82 17.88
CA GLY A 106 -32.14 32.33 19.25
C GLY A 106 -31.52 30.93 19.43
N ASP A 107 -32.38 29.96 19.72
CA ASP A 107 -32.02 28.58 20.02
C ASP A 107 -31.90 27.69 18.77
N LEU A 108 -32.07 28.26 17.57
CA LEU A 108 -31.98 27.52 16.30
C LEU A 108 -30.84 28.06 15.44
N VAL A 109 -29.94 27.18 15.02
CA VAL A 109 -28.81 27.48 14.13
C VAL A 109 -28.93 26.63 12.86
N LEU A 110 -28.92 27.31 11.72
CA LEU A 110 -28.89 26.69 10.40
C LEU A 110 -27.43 26.64 9.91
N TYR A 111 -26.92 25.43 9.77
CA TYR A 111 -25.68 25.14 9.05
C TYR A 111 -25.99 24.78 7.59
N GLU A 112 -24.95 24.64 6.77
CA GLU A 112 -25.08 24.24 5.36
C GLU A 112 -25.82 22.91 5.16
N HIS A 113 -25.56 21.92 6.01
CA HIS A 113 -26.08 20.55 5.86
C HIS A 113 -26.90 20.08 7.07
N ALA A 114 -26.95 20.88 8.14
CA ALA A 114 -27.62 20.52 9.38
C ALA A 114 -28.39 21.69 10.00
N LEU A 115 -29.43 21.35 10.75
CA LEU A 115 -30.18 22.26 11.61
C LEU A 115 -29.94 21.86 13.06
N HIS A 116 -29.35 22.75 13.85
CA HIS A 116 -29.04 22.52 15.25
C HIS A 116 -30.04 23.27 16.15
N PHE A 117 -30.60 22.53 17.10
CA PHE A 117 -31.35 23.06 18.23
C PHE A 117 -30.38 23.18 19.40
N LEU A 118 -30.21 24.38 19.93
CA LEU A 118 -29.37 24.66 21.07
C LEU A 118 -30.18 24.52 22.37
N VAL A 119 -29.50 24.17 23.46
CA VAL A 119 -30.07 24.25 24.81
C VAL A 119 -30.07 25.71 25.23
N ARG A 120 -31.23 26.22 25.65
CA ARG A 120 -31.39 27.57 26.20
C ARG A 120 -30.52 27.71 27.46
N ALA A 121 -29.47 28.51 27.42
CA ALA A 121 -28.65 28.77 28.59
C ALA A 121 -29.43 29.64 29.59
N PRO A 122 -29.43 29.33 30.90
CA PRO A 122 -29.87 30.27 31.92
C PRO A 122 -29.00 31.53 31.84
N GLN A 123 -29.64 32.70 32.00
CA GLN A 123 -29.19 34.03 31.54
C GLN A 123 -27.82 34.55 32.02
N GLU A 124 -27.01 33.78 32.76
CA GLU A 124 -25.80 34.28 33.43
C GLU A 124 -24.54 33.40 33.29
N GLN A 125 -24.56 32.29 32.54
CA GLN A 125 -23.35 31.46 32.38
C GLN A 125 -22.89 31.36 30.93
N ARG A 126 -21.65 31.81 30.69
CA ARG A 126 -20.83 31.54 29.48
C ARG A 126 -20.46 30.04 29.40
N ALA A 127 -21.43 29.14 29.51
CA ALA A 127 -21.21 27.73 29.22
C ALA A 127 -21.17 27.55 27.69
N PRO A 128 -20.33 26.63 27.16
CA PRO A 128 -20.34 26.33 25.74
C PRO A 128 -21.74 25.87 25.32
N GLU A 129 -22.23 26.43 24.22
CA GLU A 129 -23.55 26.15 23.66
C GLU A 129 -23.72 24.64 23.43
N ARG A 130 -24.54 23.99 24.25
CA ARG A 130 -24.81 22.55 24.11
C ARG A 130 -25.85 22.36 23.03
N VAL A 131 -25.53 21.55 22.02
CA VAL A 131 -26.49 21.13 20.99
C VAL A 131 -27.49 20.15 21.63
N ARG A 132 -28.75 20.57 21.77
CA ARG A 132 -29.86 19.70 22.18
C ARG A 132 -30.12 18.63 21.13
N ARG A 133 -30.08 19.02 19.85
CA ARG A 133 -30.35 18.12 18.73
C ARG A 133 -29.73 18.66 17.45
N ALA A 134 -29.01 17.81 16.72
CA ALA A 134 -28.56 18.07 15.36
C ALA A 134 -29.42 17.26 14.40
N LEU A 135 -30.06 17.93 13.44
CA LEU A 135 -30.86 17.30 12.39
C LEU A 135 -30.17 17.49 11.05
N PRO A 136 -29.95 16.43 10.25
CA PRO A 136 -29.58 16.62 8.85
C PRO A 136 -30.73 17.33 8.11
N LEU A 137 -30.42 18.24 7.20
CA LEU A 137 -31.43 18.99 6.45
C LEU A 137 -32.25 18.10 5.48
N GLY A 138 -31.72 16.94 5.10
CA GLY A 138 -32.40 16.01 4.20
C GLY A 138 -33.77 15.57 4.75
N GLY A 139 -34.85 15.93 4.03
CA GLY A 139 -36.22 15.56 4.39
C GLY A 139 -36.88 16.44 5.47
N VAL A 140 -36.24 17.53 5.87
CA VAL A 140 -36.82 18.50 6.81
C VAL A 140 -37.89 19.34 6.12
N LYS A 141 -39.02 19.55 6.81
CA LYS A 141 -40.11 20.44 6.42
C LYS A 141 -40.33 21.45 7.54
N VAL A 142 -40.54 22.71 7.17
CA VAL A 142 -40.72 23.81 8.13
C VAL A 142 -42.07 24.49 7.89
N ARG A 143 -42.77 24.81 8.98
CA ARG A 143 -44.00 25.59 8.95
C ARG A 143 -43.95 26.64 10.06
N VAL A 144 -44.28 27.88 9.72
CA VAL A 144 -44.50 28.95 10.70
C VAL A 144 -45.92 28.79 11.25
N VAL A 145 -46.06 28.80 12.57
CA VAL A 145 -47.34 28.69 13.28
C VAL A 145 -47.49 29.90 14.18
N ALA A 146 -48.50 30.72 13.91
CA ALA A 146 -48.88 31.81 14.80
C ALA A 146 -49.65 31.26 16.00
N THR A 147 -49.29 31.70 17.19
CA THR A 147 -49.87 31.30 18.48
C THR A 147 -50.29 32.57 19.22
N GLY A 148 -51.25 32.49 20.15
CA GLY A 148 -51.71 33.66 20.92
C GLY A 148 -50.58 34.43 21.61
N ASP A 149 -49.52 33.73 22.02
CA ASP A 149 -48.37 34.27 22.75
C ASP A 149 -47.13 34.55 21.88
N GLY A 150 -47.26 34.48 20.54
CA GLY A 150 -46.16 34.77 19.61
C GLY A 150 -46.06 33.81 18.42
N VAL A 151 -44.91 33.83 17.73
CA VAL A 151 -44.70 33.02 16.52
C VAL A 151 -43.82 31.81 16.84
N SER A 152 -44.21 30.64 16.37
CA SER A 152 -43.43 29.41 16.51
C SER A 152 -43.03 28.83 15.16
N LEU A 153 -41.88 28.18 15.12
CA LEU A 153 -41.38 27.46 13.96
C LEU A 153 -41.50 25.96 14.24
N SER A 154 -42.38 25.28 13.51
CA SER A 154 -42.55 23.83 13.57
C SER A 154 -41.67 23.17 12.51
N VAL A 155 -40.82 22.25 12.95
CA VAL A 155 -39.88 21.49 12.12
C VAL A 155 -40.29 20.03 12.16
N THR A 156 -40.54 19.42 11.00
CA THR A 156 -40.91 18.01 10.85
C THR A 156 -39.89 17.31 9.97
N TRP A 157 -39.47 16.11 10.35
CA TRP A 157 -38.51 15.27 9.61
C TRP A 157 -38.97 13.80 9.69
N PRO A 158 -38.37 12.86 8.94
CA PRO A 158 -38.88 11.49 8.84
C PRO A 158 -39.03 10.76 10.19
N GLN A 159 -38.18 11.08 11.16
CA GLN A 159 -38.16 10.44 12.48
C GLN A 159 -38.93 11.23 13.56
N GLY A 160 -39.53 12.39 13.27
CA GLY A 160 -40.26 13.15 14.29
C GLY A 160 -40.58 14.61 13.95
N LYS A 161 -40.98 15.36 14.99
CA LYS A 161 -41.28 16.79 14.93
C LYS A 161 -40.75 17.51 16.18
N ASP A 162 -40.37 18.77 16.04
CA ASP A 162 -40.01 19.70 17.12
C ASP A 162 -40.59 21.07 16.81
N SER A 163 -40.74 21.91 17.82
CA SER A 163 -41.15 23.30 17.64
C SER A 163 -40.32 24.23 18.51
N VAL A 164 -40.00 25.40 17.97
CA VAL A 164 -39.30 26.48 18.69
C VAL A 164 -40.21 27.70 18.73
N ALA A 165 -40.53 28.18 19.93
CA ALA A 165 -41.35 29.37 20.13
C ALA A 165 -40.49 30.62 20.25
N TYR A 166 -40.87 31.67 19.53
CA TYR A 166 -40.22 32.97 19.53
C TYR A 166 -41.20 34.04 20.03
N PRO A 167 -41.36 34.19 21.36
CA PRO A 167 -42.33 35.14 21.93
C PRO A 167 -41.95 36.61 21.71
N ARG A 168 -40.69 36.91 21.43
CA ARG A 168 -40.16 38.28 21.28
C ARG A 168 -39.61 38.60 19.88
N ALA A 169 -39.61 37.64 18.95
CA ALA A 169 -39.07 37.88 17.60
C ALA A 169 -40.15 38.45 16.67
N ASP A 170 -39.74 39.26 15.69
CA ASP A 170 -40.65 39.68 14.63
C ASP A 170 -41.09 38.45 13.82
N ARG A 171 -42.39 38.39 13.50
CA ARG A 171 -42.96 37.39 12.59
C ARG A 171 -42.18 37.35 11.27
N LYS A 172 -41.75 38.50 10.76
CA LYS A 172 -40.96 38.59 9.52
C LYS A 172 -39.62 37.84 9.61
N ASP A 173 -38.97 37.87 10.76
CA ASP A 173 -37.70 37.16 10.98
C ASP A 173 -37.92 35.65 11.01
N VAL A 174 -38.98 35.18 11.67
CA VAL A 174 -39.33 33.75 11.69
C VAL A 174 -39.74 33.25 10.30
N GLU A 175 -40.48 34.04 9.53
CA GLU A 175 -40.82 33.73 8.13
C GLU A 175 -39.60 33.78 7.20
N SER A 176 -38.66 34.68 7.43
CA SER A 176 -37.37 34.72 6.72
C SER A 176 -36.55 33.46 6.99
N LEU A 177 -36.43 33.07 8.26
CA LEU A 177 -35.76 31.83 8.67
C LEU A 177 -36.41 30.59 8.04
N ALA A 178 -37.74 30.48 8.06
CA ALA A 178 -38.45 29.37 7.44
C ALA A 178 -38.16 29.26 5.93
N ARG A 179 -38.09 30.40 5.23
CA ARG A 179 -37.71 30.46 3.80
C ARG A 179 -36.25 30.04 3.59
N GLN A 180 -35.34 30.50 4.44
CA GLN A 180 -33.92 30.13 4.36
C GLN A 180 -33.70 28.63 4.61
N ILE A 181 -34.37 28.04 5.62
CA ILE A 181 -34.31 26.60 5.86
C ILE A 181 -34.88 25.85 4.65
N SER A 182 -36.02 26.26 4.10
CA SER A 182 -36.62 25.60 2.92
C SER A 182 -35.67 25.65 1.71
N ALA A 183 -35.02 26.78 1.46
CA ALA A 183 -34.03 26.91 0.40
C ALA A 183 -32.77 26.04 0.66
N ALA A 184 -32.32 25.96 1.92
CA ALA A 184 -31.21 25.11 2.31
C ALA A 184 -31.53 23.61 2.13
N VAL A 185 -32.76 23.17 2.42
CA VAL A 185 -33.21 21.78 2.18
C VAL A 185 -33.18 21.42 0.70
N LEU A 186 -33.59 22.33 -0.19
CA LEU A 186 -33.51 22.10 -1.64
C LEU A 186 -32.05 21.93 -2.10
N ARG A 187 -31.16 22.83 -1.68
CA ARG A 187 -29.72 22.74 -1.97
C ARG A 187 -29.08 21.47 -1.42
N GLU A 188 -29.46 21.08 -0.20
CA GLU A 188 -28.99 19.82 0.41
C GLU A 188 -29.41 18.59 -0.40
N THR A 189 -30.62 18.60 -0.97
CA THR A 189 -31.12 17.49 -1.79
C THR A 189 -30.30 17.34 -3.08
N GLU A 190 -30.03 18.44 -3.77
CA GLU A 190 -29.16 18.48 -4.95
C GLU A 190 -27.74 18.05 -4.61
N TYR A 191 -27.19 18.58 -3.51
CA TYR A 191 -25.85 18.24 -3.04
C TYR A 191 -25.71 16.75 -2.71
N ARG A 192 -26.69 16.14 -2.04
CA ARG A 192 -26.70 14.69 -1.78
C ARG A 192 -26.76 13.87 -3.07
N ALA A 193 -27.60 14.28 -4.02
CA ALA A 193 -27.68 13.61 -5.31
C ALA A 193 -26.34 13.68 -6.07
N GLN A 194 -25.68 14.84 -6.04
CA GLN A 194 -24.34 15.00 -6.63
C GLN A 194 -23.29 14.14 -5.93
N ARG A 195 -23.26 14.14 -4.58
CA ARG A 195 -22.36 13.28 -3.80
C ARG A 195 -22.57 11.79 -4.11
N GLN A 196 -23.82 11.35 -4.26
CA GLN A 196 -24.13 9.97 -4.61
C GLN A 196 -23.62 9.61 -6.01
N ARG A 197 -23.81 10.49 -7.00
CA ARG A 197 -23.26 10.32 -8.36
C ARG A 197 -21.73 10.22 -8.32
N GLN A 198 -21.06 11.16 -7.67
CA GLN A 198 -19.59 11.15 -7.51
C GLN A 198 -19.09 9.88 -6.80
N SER A 199 -19.79 9.42 -5.76
CA SER A 199 -19.46 8.15 -5.09
C SER A 199 -19.64 6.95 -6.03
N ALA A 200 -20.63 6.96 -6.91
CA ALA A 200 -20.84 5.90 -7.89
C ALA A 200 -19.76 5.91 -8.97
N ASP A 201 -19.38 7.09 -9.47
CA ASP A 201 -18.31 7.29 -10.45
C ASP A 201 -16.97 6.80 -9.91
N ILE A 202 -16.63 7.16 -8.66
CA ILE A 202 -15.44 6.64 -7.98
C ILE A 202 -15.49 5.10 -7.88
N GLY A 203 -16.66 4.53 -7.60
CA GLY A 203 -16.86 3.09 -7.57
C GLY A 203 -16.61 2.43 -8.93
N ALA A 204 -17.01 3.06 -10.03
CA ALA A 204 -16.73 2.60 -11.38
C ALA A 204 -15.24 2.69 -11.72
N GLU A 205 -14.59 3.80 -11.37
CA GLU A 205 -13.16 4.01 -11.60
C GLU A 205 -12.30 2.99 -10.85
N VAL A 206 -12.65 2.67 -9.59
CA VAL A 206 -11.97 1.61 -8.83
C VAL A 206 -12.08 0.26 -9.52
N ARG A 207 -13.24 -0.09 -10.11
CA ARG A 207 -13.40 -1.34 -10.87
C ARG A 207 -12.53 -1.35 -12.12
N LYS A 208 -12.48 -0.24 -12.85
CA LYS A 208 -11.66 -0.06 -14.04
C LYS A 208 -10.17 -0.21 -13.71
N ILE A 209 -9.65 0.51 -12.73
CA ILE A 209 -8.24 0.44 -12.29
C ILE A 209 -7.87 -0.98 -11.88
N ARG A 210 -8.75 -1.69 -11.16
CA ARG A 210 -8.51 -3.09 -10.77
C ARG A 210 -8.39 -4.02 -11.97
N LYS A 211 -9.27 -3.86 -12.96
CA LYS A 211 -9.24 -4.65 -14.20
C LYS A 211 -7.94 -4.39 -14.97
N GLU A 212 -7.60 -3.13 -15.23
CA GLU A 212 -6.38 -2.74 -15.93
C GLU A 212 -5.12 -3.18 -15.20
N THR A 213 -5.10 -3.05 -13.86
CA THR A 213 -3.98 -3.52 -13.02
C THR A 213 -3.82 -5.03 -13.10
N ALA A 214 -4.92 -5.78 -13.10
CA ALA A 214 -4.89 -7.24 -13.23
C ALA A 214 -4.37 -7.67 -14.62
N GLU A 215 -4.82 -7.01 -15.69
CA GLU A 215 -4.36 -7.26 -17.06
C GLU A 215 -2.85 -6.98 -17.22
N ARG A 216 -2.39 -5.80 -16.76
CA ARG A 216 -0.96 -5.43 -16.79
C ARG A 216 -0.11 -6.37 -15.94
N LYS A 217 -0.60 -6.81 -14.78
CA LYS A 217 0.10 -7.79 -13.94
C LYS A 217 0.21 -9.14 -14.65
N ALA A 218 -0.88 -9.63 -15.25
CA ALA A 218 -0.90 -10.88 -16.00
C ALA A 218 0.07 -10.82 -17.19
N GLU A 219 0.15 -9.69 -17.89
CA GLU A 219 1.13 -9.47 -18.95
C GLU A 219 2.58 -9.58 -18.44
N LYS A 220 2.90 -8.95 -17.30
CA LYS A 220 4.23 -9.05 -16.68
C LYS A 220 4.56 -10.46 -16.18
N GLU A 221 3.57 -11.22 -15.74
CA GLU A 221 3.76 -12.63 -15.38
C GLU A 221 4.02 -13.49 -16.63
N ARG A 222 3.33 -13.26 -17.75
CA ARG A 222 3.63 -13.91 -19.03
C ARG A 222 5.02 -13.54 -19.54
N GLU A 223 5.44 -12.29 -19.42
CA GLU A 223 6.79 -11.82 -19.76
C GLU A 223 7.85 -12.56 -18.93
N ARG A 224 7.59 -12.75 -17.63
CA ARG A 224 8.48 -13.52 -16.73
C ARG A 224 8.60 -14.96 -17.21
N ASP A 225 7.51 -15.61 -17.56
CA ASP A 225 7.51 -17.02 -17.94
C ASP A 225 8.24 -17.22 -19.28
N ARG A 226 8.01 -16.35 -20.28
CA ARG A 226 8.80 -16.31 -21.52
C ARG A 226 10.30 -16.08 -21.26
N LEU A 227 10.63 -15.23 -20.29
CA LEU A 227 12.01 -14.99 -19.90
C LEU A 227 12.63 -16.23 -19.24
N ILE A 228 11.89 -16.95 -18.40
CA ILE A 228 12.36 -18.21 -17.78
C ILE A 228 12.64 -19.25 -18.86
N ASP A 229 11.74 -19.40 -19.82
CA ASP A 229 11.89 -20.36 -20.92
C ASP A 229 13.07 -20.01 -21.83
N SER A 230 13.23 -18.74 -22.20
CA SER A 230 14.36 -18.29 -23.03
C SER A 230 15.72 -18.41 -22.31
N LEU A 231 15.76 -18.35 -20.98
CA LEU A 231 16.98 -18.54 -20.18
C LEU A 231 17.28 -20.01 -19.83
N ARG A 232 16.36 -20.94 -20.16
CA ARG A 232 16.52 -22.36 -19.88
C ARG A 232 17.72 -22.99 -20.60
N PRO A 233 17.96 -22.72 -21.90
CA PRO A 233 19.14 -23.25 -22.60
C PRO A 233 20.45 -22.75 -22.00
N ASP A 234 20.55 -21.45 -21.68
CA ASP A 234 21.73 -20.85 -21.07
C ASP A 234 22.05 -21.47 -19.70
N ARG A 235 21.01 -21.70 -18.89
CA ARG A 235 21.15 -22.38 -17.59
C ARG A 235 21.61 -23.82 -17.76
N ALA A 236 21.05 -24.55 -18.73
CA ALA A 236 21.42 -25.92 -19.03
C ALA A 236 22.87 -26.01 -19.52
N LYS A 237 23.28 -25.12 -20.42
CA LYS A 237 24.66 -25.02 -20.93
C LYS A 237 25.66 -24.76 -19.81
N ALA A 238 25.44 -23.73 -19.00
CA ALA A 238 26.33 -23.40 -17.88
C ALA A 238 26.43 -24.54 -16.84
N ARG A 239 25.35 -25.33 -16.69
CA ARG A 239 25.37 -26.54 -15.86
C ARG A 239 26.20 -27.66 -16.51
N LYS A 240 26.00 -27.92 -17.80
CA LYS A 240 26.73 -28.93 -18.57
C LYS A 240 28.22 -28.64 -18.60
N ASP A 241 28.62 -27.38 -18.82
CA ASP A 241 30.03 -26.95 -18.85
C ASP A 241 30.70 -27.18 -17.47
N TRP A 242 29.99 -26.87 -16.38
CA TRP A 242 30.46 -27.16 -15.03
C TRP A 242 30.59 -28.66 -14.77
N GLU A 243 29.61 -29.46 -15.19
CA GLU A 243 29.63 -30.92 -15.03
C GLU A 243 30.77 -31.55 -15.84
N ALA A 244 31.04 -31.06 -17.05
CA ALA A 244 32.18 -31.48 -17.86
C ALA A 244 33.51 -31.18 -17.18
N ALA A 245 33.70 -29.96 -16.66
CA ALA A 245 34.90 -29.60 -15.91
C ALA A 245 35.08 -30.46 -14.64
N CYS A 246 34.00 -30.76 -13.93
CA CYS A 246 34.03 -31.67 -12.78
C CYS A 246 34.45 -33.09 -13.18
N SER A 247 33.98 -33.60 -14.31
CA SER A 247 34.32 -34.93 -14.81
C SER A 247 35.79 -35.01 -15.26
N VAL A 248 36.32 -33.95 -15.88
CA VAL A 248 37.76 -33.83 -16.19
C VAL A 248 38.58 -33.88 -14.90
N TRP A 249 38.19 -33.09 -13.88
CA TRP A 249 38.86 -33.09 -12.59
C TRP A 249 38.80 -34.46 -11.89
N ALA A 250 37.64 -35.12 -11.90
CA ALA A 250 37.45 -36.42 -11.28
C ALA A 250 38.31 -37.52 -11.95
N ARG A 251 38.44 -37.48 -13.28
CA ARG A 251 39.34 -38.40 -14.01
C ARG A 251 40.81 -38.18 -13.63
N ARG A 252 41.23 -36.94 -13.38
CA ARG A 252 42.62 -36.61 -12.99
C ARG A 252 42.93 -36.94 -11.53
N THR A 253 41.96 -36.82 -10.62
CA THR A 253 42.22 -36.82 -9.15
C THR A 253 41.48 -37.90 -8.36
N GLY A 254 40.61 -38.67 -9.02
CA GLY A 254 39.73 -39.65 -8.37
C GLY A 254 38.60 -39.05 -7.51
N CYS A 255 38.52 -37.72 -7.40
CA CYS A 255 37.52 -37.04 -6.58
C CYS A 255 36.68 -36.06 -7.40
N ARG A 256 35.35 -36.10 -7.27
CA ARG A 256 34.45 -35.20 -8.00
C ARG A 256 34.14 -33.93 -7.20
N PRO A 257 34.39 -32.72 -7.76
CA PRO A 257 33.93 -31.48 -7.14
C PRO A 257 32.40 -31.47 -7.04
N ARG A 258 31.88 -31.30 -5.83
CA ARG A 258 30.43 -31.15 -5.59
C ARG A 258 30.05 -29.67 -5.50
N TRP A 259 28.79 -29.37 -5.79
CA TRP A 259 28.31 -28.00 -5.79
C TRP A 259 28.01 -27.44 -4.39
N VAL A 260 27.84 -28.32 -3.38
CA VAL A 260 27.53 -27.96 -1.99
C VAL A 260 28.66 -27.15 -1.33
N TRP A 261 29.87 -27.21 -1.89
CA TRP A 261 31.02 -26.40 -1.50
C TRP A 261 30.89 -24.96 -2.03
N ARG A 262 29.84 -24.26 -1.56
CA ARG A 262 29.56 -22.84 -1.77
C ARG A 262 30.40 -21.99 -0.82
N TRP A 263 31.70 -21.90 -1.08
CA TRP A 263 32.55 -20.87 -0.48
C TRP A 263 33.44 -20.22 -1.57
#